data_AF-A0A8S3K4H2-F1
#
_entry.id   AF-A0A8S3K4H2-F1
#
_cell.length_a   1.000
_cell.length_b   1.000
_cell.length_c   1.000
_cell.angle_alpha   90.00
_cell.angle_beta   90.00
_cell.angle_gamma   90.00
#
_symmetry.space_group_name_H-M   'P 1'
#
loop_
_entity.id
_entity.type
_entity.pdbx_description
1 polymer ?
#
loop_
_entity_poly.entity_id
_entity_poly.type
_entity_poly.pdbx_seq_one_letter_code
_entity_poly.pdbx_strand_id
1 'polypeptide(L)' 'WLTIGVNFSGLPLGLSPLGFHISHGAVFALMYLYWKYLDMFQTMRYLALVSIPLFLFGHRLLATLAARR' A
#
# COMPACT_ATOMS: atom_id res chain seq x y z
N TRP A 1 -17.70 -2.79 -12.27
CA TRP A 1 -17.04 -3.82 -11.44
C TRP A 1 -18.00 -4.95 -11.15
N LEU A 2 -19.11 -4.71 -10.43
CA LEU A 2 -20.14 -5.74 -10.18
C LEU A 2 -20.76 -6.32 -11.46
N THR A 3 -21.12 -5.47 -12.43
CA THR A 3 -21.64 -5.89 -13.75
C THR A 3 -20.66 -6.71 -14.60
N ILE A 4 -19.36 -6.60 -14.33
CA ILE A 4 -18.29 -7.30 -15.07
C ILE A 4 -17.83 -8.54 -14.27
N GLY A 5 -18.41 -8.79 -13.09
CA GLY A 5 -18.11 -9.96 -12.26
C GLY A 5 -16.75 -9.91 -11.55
N VAL A 6 -16.16 -8.72 -11.34
CA VAL A 6 -14.91 -8.63 -10.57
C VAL A 6 -15.14 -9.14 -9.15
N ASN A 7 -14.35 -10.13 -8.74
CA ASN A 7 -14.41 -10.74 -7.43
C ASN A 7 -13.11 -10.52 -6.65
N PHE A 8 -13.18 -10.83 -5.35
CA PHE A 8 -12.07 -10.72 -4.41
C PHE A 8 -11.55 -12.09 -3.95
N SER A 9 -11.98 -13.18 -4.57
CA SER A 9 -11.63 -14.55 -4.13
C SER A 9 -10.15 -14.89 -4.30
N GLY A 10 -9.45 -14.14 -5.17
CA GLY A 10 -8.01 -14.28 -5.38
C GLY A 10 -7.14 -13.46 -4.42
N LEU A 11 -7.72 -12.73 -3.45
CA LEU A 11 -6.94 -11.93 -2.51
C LEU A 11 -6.18 -12.83 -1.53
N PRO A 12 -4.84 -12.84 -1.55
CA PRO A 12 -4.08 -13.53 -0.52
C PRO A 12 -4.28 -12.82 0.82
N LEU A 13 -4.86 -13.50 1.82
CA LEU A 13 -5.06 -12.98 3.19
C LEU A 13 -3.80 -13.15 4.08
N GLY A 14 -2.62 -12.96 3.50
CA GLY A 14 -1.35 -13.09 4.22
C GLY A 14 -0.88 -11.79 4.86
N LEU A 15 0.10 -11.90 5.75
CA LEU A 15 0.72 -10.75 6.44
C LEU A 15 1.28 -9.70 5.47
N SER A 16 1.94 -10.14 4.39
CA SER A 16 2.52 -9.24 3.38
C SER A 16 1.47 -8.49 2.55
N PRO A 17 0.43 -9.13 1.99
CA PRO A 17 -0.69 -8.44 1.35
C PRO A 17 -1.38 -7.41 2.26
N LEU A 18 -1.68 -7.79 3.51
CA LEU A 18 -2.30 -6.89 4.48
C LEU A 18 -1.37 -5.71 4.83
N GLY A 19 -0.11 -5.99 5.13
CA GLY A 19 0.90 -4.97 5.40
C GLY A 19 1.06 -4.00 4.23
N PHE A 20 1.08 -4.52 3.00
CA PHE A 20 1.14 -3.70 1.80
C PHE A 20 -0.06 -2.76 1.67
N HIS A 21 -1.29 -3.25 1.83
CA HIS A 21 -2.49 -2.41 1.72
C HIS A 21 -2.62 -1.40 2.87
N ILE A 22 -2.23 -1.76 4.10
CA ILE A 22 -2.19 -0.83 5.23
C ILE A 22 -1.17 0.29 4.96
N SER A 23 0.06 -0.06 4.56
CA SER A 23 1.08 0.95 4.26
C SER A 23 0.70 1.83 3.07
N HIS A 24 0.05 1.26 2.05
CA HIS A 24 -0.42 2.03 0.90
C HIS A 24 -1.57 2.98 1.27
N GLY A 25 -2.52 2.52 2.10
CA GLY A 25 -3.55 3.37 2.68
C GLY A 25 -2.98 4.50 3.52
N ALA A 26 -1.91 4.23 4.28
CA ALA A 26 -1.21 5.26 5.04
C ALA A 26 -0.55 6.33 4.14
N VAL A 27 -0.03 5.96 2.96
CA VAL A 27 0.46 6.95 1.98
C VAL A 27 -0.69 7.84 1.50
N PHE A 28 -1.85 7.29 1.14
CA PHE A 28 -2.99 8.11 0.73
C PHE A 28 -3.49 9.03 1.84
N ALA A 29 -3.56 8.53 3.08
CA ALA A 29 -3.89 9.36 4.24
C ALA A 29 -2.85 10.48 4.44
N LEU A 30 -1.56 10.18 4.27
CA LEU A 30 -0.49 11.18 4.34
C LEU A 30 -0.63 12.24 3.24
N MET A 31 -1.03 11.87 2.03
CA MET A 31 -1.27 12.85 0.95
C MET A 31 -2.45 13.77 1.26
N TYR A 32 -3.50 13.26 1.91
CA TYR A 32 -4.57 14.11 2.42
C TYR A 32 -4.06 15.08 3.51
N LEU A 33 -3.21 14.61 4.42
CA LEU A 33 -2.61 15.47 5.44
C LEU A 33 -1.66 16.52 4.85
N TYR A 34 -0.89 16.17 3.82
CA TYR A 34 -0.10 17.12 3.04
C TYR A 34 -0.97 18.22 2.44
N TRP A 35 -2.08 17.84 1.82
CA TRP A 35 -2.98 18.82 1.22
C TRP A 35 -3.57 19.81 2.24
N LYS A 36 -3.85 19.36 3.46
CA LYS A 36 -4.57 20.17 4.47
C LYS A 36 -3.69 20.84 5.52
N TYR A 37 -2.57 20.22 5.91
CA TYR A 37 -1.89 20.54 7.17
C TYR A 37 -0.36 20.51 7.11
N LEU A 38 0.26 19.66 6.29
CA LEU A 38 1.72 19.46 6.32
C LEU A 38 2.43 20.26 5.24
N ASP A 39 3.65 20.71 5.57
CA ASP A 39 4.56 21.22 4.56
C ASP A 39 5.28 20.08 3.79
N MET A 40 6.03 20.46 2.76
CA MET A 40 6.77 19.53 1.91
C MET A 40 7.80 18.71 2.70
N PHE A 41 8.58 19.33 3.59
CA PHE A 41 9.64 18.65 4.33
C PHE A 41 9.09 17.67 5.36
N GLN A 42 8.03 18.04 6.07
CA GLN A 42 7.28 17.15 6.96
C GLN A 42 6.73 15.95 6.20
N THR A 43 6.10 16.21 5.05
CA THR A 43 5.53 15.16 4.19
C THR A 43 6.62 14.20 3.72
N MET A 44 7.77 14.71 3.24
CA MET A 44 8.88 13.86 2.82
C MET A 44 9.41 12.99 3.96
N ARG A 45 9.51 13.53 5.18
CA ARG A 45 9.97 12.77 6.36
C ARG A 45 9.02 11.62 6.70
N TYR A 46 7.71 11.89 6.76
CA TYR A 46 6.72 10.85 7.02
C TYR A 46 6.60 9.86 5.87
N LEU A 47 6.71 10.32 4.63
CA LEU A 47 6.68 9.48 3.46
C LEU A 47 7.87 8.53 3.45
N ALA A 48 9.07 9.00 3.81
CA ALA A 48 10.25 8.14 3.94
C ALA A 48 10.02 7.02 4.97
N LEU A 49 9.39 7.32 6.10
CA LEU A 49 9.06 6.32 7.12
C LEU A 49 8.03 5.29 6.63
N VAL A 50 6.94 5.75 6.02
CA VAL A 50 5.84 4.88 5.54
C VAL A 50 6.26 4.07 4.31
N SER A 51 7.21 4.57 3.51
CA SER A 51 7.70 3.89 2.31
C SER A 51 8.50 2.62 2.62
N ILE A 52 9.15 2.54 3.78
CA ILE A 52 9.92 1.35 4.18
C ILE A 52 9.03 0.10 4.26
N PRO A 53 7.98 0.05 5.11
CA PRO A 53 7.10 -1.12 5.15
C PRO A 53 6.34 -1.30 3.83
N LEU A 54 5.94 -0.22 3.15
CA LEU A 54 5.30 -0.31 1.84
C LEU A 54 6.17 -1.04 0.81
N PHE A 55 7.46 -0.70 0.75
CA PHE A 55 8.42 -1.32 -0.16
C PHE A 55 8.64 -2.79 0.18
N LEU A 56 8.91 -3.10 1.45
CA LEU A 56 9.19 -4.48 1.90
C LEU A 56 7.99 -5.41 1.66
N PHE A 57 6.80 -5.00 2.11
CA PHE A 57 5.59 -5.80 1.93
C PHE A 57 5.15 -5.86 0.48
N GLY A 58 5.33 -4.78 -0.29
CA GLY A 58 5.02 -4.72 -1.71
C GLY A 58 5.92 -5.64 -2.53
N HIS A 59 7.24 -5.60 -2.31
CA HIS A 59 8.19 -6.48 -2.98
C HIS A 59 7.85 -7.96 -2.72
N ARG A 60 7.64 -8.33 -1.45
CA ARG A 60 7.29 -9.70 -1.08
C ARG A 60 5.96 -10.14 -1.68
N LEU A 61 4.95 -9.27 -1.70
CA LEU A 61 3.64 -9.55 -2.29
C LEU A 61 3.79 -9.83 -3.79
N LEU A 62 4.43 -8.90 -4.52
CA LEU A 62 4.59 -9.01 -5.96
C LEU A 62 5.45 -10.20 -6.36
N ALA A 63 6.53 -10.48 -5.61
CA ALA A 63 7.36 -11.68 -5.83
C ALA A 63 6.55 -12.97 -5.62
N THR A 64 5.70 -13.03 -4.58
CA THR A 64 4.85 -14.19 -4.32
C THR A 64 3.81 -14.39 -5.43
N LEU A 65 3.22 -13.30 -5.94
CA LEU A 65 2.28 -13.36 -7.04
C LEU A 65 2.96 -13.82 -8.34
N ALA A 66 4.17 -13.32 -8.61
CA ALA A 66 4.95 -13.73 -9.77
C ALA A 66 5.35 -15.21 -9.71
N ALA A 67 5.72 -15.73 -8.54
CA ALA A 67 6.07 -17.14 -8.35
C ALA A 67 4.88 -18.12 -8.45
N ARG A 68 3.64 -17.62 -8.33
CA ARG A 68 2.41 -18.40 -8.49
C ARG A 68 1.90 -18.44 -9.94
N ARG A 69 2.59 -17.75 -10.85
CA ARG A 69 2.26 -17.64 -12.27
C ARG A 69 3.21 -18.51 -13.09
#